data_AF-A0A1C7EC88-F1
#
_entry.id   AF-A0A1C7EC88-F1
#
_cell.length_a   1.000
_cell.length_b   1.000
_cell.length_c   1.000
_cell.angle_alpha   90.00
_cell.angle_beta   90.00
_cell.angle_gamma   90.00
#
_symmetry.space_group_name_H-M   'P 1'
#
loop_
_entity.id
_entity.type
_entity.pdbx_description
1 polymer ?
#
loop_
_entity_poly.entity_id
_entity_poly.type
_entity_poly.pdbx_seq_one_letter_code
_entity_poly.pdbx_strand_id
1 'polypeptide(L)'
;MEKKPLKADFYIQHLYIYVSEADRMALFSGFGFGHFLEAVDMPENLLLLKHPYEEASFNMHTHLDFATKEEYSQLKRARSNRKSEFCWVDFRSEKQLNSLTAQEQAELLYLGHKKEPVKSPFFTTLQNEYVYLAGEEKEWTKIYFRRMEKLGALIANHFTQIIRKETNGQHFFRRRMRDLIPELSKEQFHKLRMDMGEGVLLSLADPEKTKNTIELHVRTVGEIDFMDEFWEDLGETIRKPLSGRIVYDRKQKGWK
;
A
#
# COMPACT_ATOMS: atom_id res chain seq x y z
N MET A 1 9.00 0.36 34.92
CA MET A 1 9.65 1.57 34.38
C MET A 1 8.88 1.99 33.14
N GLU A 2 8.02 3.01 33.27
CA GLU A 2 7.33 3.60 32.11
C GLU A 2 8.38 4.21 31.18
N LYS A 3 8.49 3.68 29.97
CA LYS A 3 9.35 4.25 28.94
C LYS A 3 8.74 5.59 28.54
N LYS A 4 9.53 6.67 28.64
CA LYS A 4 9.15 8.01 28.17
C LYS A 4 8.56 7.91 26.75
N PRO A 5 7.48 8.64 26.44
CA PRO A 5 6.89 8.62 25.12
C PRO A 5 7.93 9.05 24.08
N LEU A 6 8.02 8.27 23.00
CA LEU A 6 8.92 8.54 21.88
C LEU A 6 8.42 9.79 21.15
N LYS A 7 9.30 10.76 20.91
CA LYS A 7 8.98 11.99 20.17
C LYS A 7 8.75 11.68 18.68
N ALA A 8 8.04 12.56 17.95
CA ALA A 8 7.70 12.35 16.54
C ALA A 8 8.93 12.16 15.64
N ASP A 9 10.04 12.83 15.95
CA ASP A 9 11.30 12.69 15.24
C ASP A 9 11.94 11.29 15.39
N PHE A 10 11.44 10.44 16.30
CA PHE A 10 11.93 9.07 16.47
C PHE A 10 11.60 8.14 15.31
N TYR A 11 10.63 8.50 14.46
CA TYR A 11 10.16 7.67 13.36
C TYR A 11 10.47 8.32 12.03
N ILE A 12 10.83 7.48 11.05
CA ILE A 12 11.11 7.91 9.67
C ILE A 12 9.93 7.65 8.73
N GLN A 13 9.01 6.75 9.11
CA GLN A 13 7.82 6.45 8.33
C GLN A 13 6.67 6.02 9.24
N HIS A 14 5.46 6.44 8.86
CA HIS A 14 4.20 5.96 9.40
C HIS A 14 3.34 5.36 8.29
N LEU A 15 2.63 4.28 8.59
CA LEU A 15 1.69 3.63 7.69
C LEU A 15 0.50 3.15 8.52
N TYR A 16 -0.67 3.71 8.26
CA TYR A 16 -1.91 3.16 8.79
C TYR A 16 -2.42 2.06 7.86
N ILE A 17 -2.95 0.98 8.44
CA ILE A 17 -3.56 -0.14 7.73
C ILE A 17 -4.81 -0.62 8.47
N TYR A 18 -5.91 -0.79 7.73
CA TYR A 18 -7.08 -1.55 8.15
C TYR A 18 -7.39 -2.63 7.12
N VAL A 19 -7.78 -3.83 7.57
CA VAL A 19 -8.00 -4.99 6.70
C VAL A 19 -9.37 -5.60 6.97
N SER A 20 -10.19 -5.70 5.92
CA SER A 20 -11.38 -6.55 5.93
C SER A 20 -11.12 -7.81 5.11
N GLU A 21 -10.99 -8.95 5.79
CA GLU A 21 -10.87 -10.26 5.13
C GLU A 21 -12.16 -10.65 4.39
N ALA A 22 -13.31 -10.28 4.95
CA ALA A 22 -14.62 -10.56 4.37
C ALA A 22 -14.78 -9.89 3.00
N ASP A 23 -14.37 -8.61 2.91
CA ASP A 23 -14.42 -7.82 1.68
C ASP A 23 -13.16 -7.98 0.82
N ARG A 24 -12.16 -8.73 1.32
CA ARG A 24 -10.85 -8.91 0.72
C ARG A 24 -10.16 -7.60 0.35
N MET A 25 -10.17 -6.66 1.28
CA MET A 25 -9.63 -5.32 1.07
C MET A 25 -8.71 -4.88 2.19
N ALA A 26 -7.78 -3.99 1.86
CA ALA A 26 -7.00 -3.25 2.82
C ALA A 26 -7.07 -1.75 2.50
N LEU A 27 -7.36 -0.96 3.52
CA LEU A 27 -7.30 0.49 3.51
C LEU A 27 -5.95 0.92 4.09
N PHE A 28 -5.24 1.76 3.36
CA PHE A 28 -3.94 2.29 3.74
C PHE A 28 -3.97 3.80 3.81
N SER A 29 -3.18 4.37 4.71
CA SER A 29 -2.83 5.79 4.69
C SER A 29 -1.32 5.98 4.85
N GLY A 30 -0.72 6.89 4.07
CA GLY A 30 0.74 6.98 3.92
C GLY A 30 1.32 6.04 2.85
N PHE A 31 0.46 5.30 2.14
CA PHE A 31 0.82 4.39 1.07
C PHE A 31 0.15 4.81 -0.25
N GLY A 32 0.94 4.97 -1.32
CA GLY A 32 0.45 5.43 -2.62
C GLY A 32 0.97 4.58 -3.78
N PHE A 33 0.54 4.93 -4.99
CA PHE A 33 0.80 4.13 -6.19
C PHE A 33 2.28 3.87 -6.45
N GLY A 34 3.14 4.86 -6.21
CA GLY A 34 4.59 4.69 -6.35
C GLY A 34 5.18 3.63 -5.42
N HIS A 35 4.62 3.48 -4.21
CA HIS A 35 4.99 2.43 -3.27
C HIS A 35 4.46 1.06 -3.71
N PHE A 36 3.21 1.02 -4.21
CA PHE A 36 2.60 -0.20 -4.74
C PHE A 36 3.40 -0.77 -5.91
N LEU A 37 3.77 0.08 -6.88
CA LEU A 37 4.61 -0.30 -8.03
C LEU A 37 5.96 -0.90 -7.63
N GLU A 38 6.56 -0.44 -6.53
CA GLU A 38 7.87 -0.91 -6.05
C GLU A 38 7.79 -2.19 -5.22
N ALA A 39 6.58 -2.56 -4.77
CA ALA A 39 6.35 -3.63 -3.79
C ALA A 39 5.59 -4.84 -4.34
N VAL A 40 5.00 -4.73 -5.54
CA VAL A 40 4.18 -5.76 -6.17
C VAL A 40 4.76 -6.15 -7.53
N ASP A 41 4.70 -7.43 -7.86
CA ASP A 41 4.84 -7.88 -9.26
C ASP A 41 3.61 -7.41 -10.04
N MET A 42 3.77 -6.30 -10.75
CA MET A 42 2.66 -5.60 -11.37
C MET A 42 2.05 -6.41 -12.51
N PRO A 43 0.71 -6.42 -12.63
CA PRO A 43 0.04 -6.99 -13.79
C PRO A 43 0.46 -6.28 -15.09
N GLU A 44 0.15 -6.87 -16.24
CA GLU A 44 0.58 -6.35 -17.54
C GLU A 44 -0.21 -5.12 -18.00
N ASN A 45 -1.51 -5.05 -17.67
CA ASN A 45 -2.37 -3.95 -18.09
C ASN A 45 -3.25 -3.45 -16.95
N LEU A 46 -3.44 -2.12 -16.88
CA LEU A 46 -4.32 -1.44 -15.95
C LEU A 46 -5.42 -0.71 -16.73
N LEU A 47 -6.68 -1.06 -16.49
CA LEU A 47 -7.83 -0.28 -16.92
C LEU A 47 -7.98 0.89 -15.97
N LEU A 48 -7.91 2.12 -16.48
CA LEU A 48 -7.89 3.33 -15.69
C LEU A 48 -9.33 3.86 -15.55
N LEU A 49 -9.87 3.82 -14.33
CA LEU A 49 -11.22 4.32 -14.03
C LEU A 49 -11.21 5.81 -13.67
N LYS A 50 -10.11 6.26 -13.05
CA LYS A 50 -9.80 7.66 -12.73
C LYS A 50 -8.30 7.86 -12.84
N HIS A 51 -7.84 8.83 -13.60
CA HIS A 51 -6.41 9.12 -13.74
C HIS A 51 -6.14 10.53 -14.25
N PRO A 52 -4.93 11.08 -13.99
CA PRO A 52 -4.47 12.34 -14.57
C PRO A 52 -3.58 12.14 -15.81
N TYR A 53 -3.43 10.90 -16.30
CA TYR A 53 -2.48 10.56 -17.37
C TYR A 53 -3.12 10.77 -18.76
N GLU A 54 -2.63 11.77 -19.49
CA GLU A 54 -3.20 12.22 -20.77
C GLU A 54 -2.77 11.38 -21.98
N GLU A 55 -1.66 10.64 -21.86
CA GLU A 55 -1.11 9.80 -22.94
C GLU A 55 -1.56 8.34 -22.81
N ALA A 56 -2.66 8.08 -22.09
CA ALA A 56 -3.18 6.73 -21.92
C ALA A 56 -3.66 6.14 -23.25
N SER A 57 -3.52 4.81 -23.38
CA SER A 57 -4.12 4.06 -24.48
C SER A 57 -5.63 4.03 -24.31
N PHE A 58 -6.39 4.12 -25.40
CA PHE A 58 -7.86 4.18 -25.34
C PHE A 58 -8.50 2.93 -25.95
N ASN A 59 -9.42 2.29 -25.24
CA ASN A 59 -10.16 1.15 -25.75
C ASN A 59 -11.49 1.58 -26.38
N MET A 60 -11.60 1.46 -27.71
CA MET A 60 -12.77 1.90 -28.47
C MET A 60 -14.07 1.15 -28.15
N HIS A 61 -14.02 -0.06 -27.59
CA HIS A 61 -15.23 -0.84 -27.29
C HIS A 61 -15.87 -0.43 -25.96
N THR A 62 -15.04 -0.17 -24.95
CA THR A 62 -15.47 0.18 -23.59
C THR A 62 -15.49 1.70 -23.35
N HIS A 63 -14.84 2.46 -24.23
CA HIS A 63 -14.60 3.89 -24.08
C HIS A 63 -13.85 4.25 -22.79
N LEU A 64 -12.96 3.36 -22.36
CA LEU A 64 -12.12 3.53 -21.18
C LEU A 64 -10.65 3.57 -21.57
N ASP A 65 -9.89 4.37 -20.81
CA ASP A 65 -8.45 4.46 -20.91
C ASP A 65 -7.79 3.27 -20.20
N PHE A 66 -6.64 2.84 -20.70
CA PHE A 66 -5.80 1.83 -20.10
C PHE A 66 -4.32 2.19 -20.25
N ALA A 67 -3.49 1.57 -19.41
CA ALA A 67 -2.04 1.68 -19.48
C ALA A 67 -1.41 0.29 -19.48
N THR A 68 -0.42 0.06 -20.35
CA THR A 68 0.40 -1.14 -20.33
C THR A 68 1.60 -0.97 -19.40
N LYS A 69 2.32 -2.06 -19.15
CA LYS A 69 3.50 -2.09 -18.28
C LYS A 69 4.58 -1.10 -18.69
N GLU A 70 4.75 -0.85 -19.97
CA GLU A 70 5.71 0.12 -20.52
C GLU A 70 5.39 1.56 -20.08
N GLU A 71 4.13 1.85 -19.78
CA GLU A 71 3.61 3.18 -19.45
C GLU A 71 3.60 3.47 -17.94
N TYR A 72 3.90 2.48 -17.08
CA TYR A 72 3.79 2.63 -15.62
C TYR A 72 4.69 3.73 -15.06
N SER A 73 5.85 3.96 -15.68
CA SER A 73 6.77 5.02 -15.26
C SER A 73 6.18 6.41 -15.51
N GLN A 74 5.55 6.62 -16.68
CA GLN A 74 4.86 7.85 -17.06
C GLN A 74 3.61 8.03 -16.22
N LEU A 75 2.82 6.97 -16.02
CA LEU A 75 1.64 6.95 -15.17
C LEU A 75 1.96 7.36 -13.72
N LYS A 76 3.03 6.79 -13.13
CA LYS A 76 3.54 7.17 -11.80
C LYS A 76 3.91 8.65 -11.74
N ARG A 77 4.55 9.17 -12.79
CA ARG A 77 4.95 10.59 -12.88
C ARG A 77 3.73 11.51 -13.00
N ALA A 78 2.79 11.19 -13.89
CA ALA A 78 1.55 11.95 -14.05
C ALA A 78 0.77 12.04 -12.73
N ARG A 79 0.63 10.90 -12.04
CA ARG A 79 0.00 10.82 -10.72
C ARG A 79 0.71 11.66 -9.65
N SER A 80 2.03 11.76 -9.70
CA SER A 80 2.81 12.52 -8.72
C SER A 80 2.72 14.04 -8.95
N ASN A 81 2.46 14.47 -10.19
CA ASN A 81 2.45 15.87 -10.58
C ASN A 81 1.08 16.55 -10.46
N ARG A 82 -0.01 15.79 -10.39
CA ARG A 82 -1.37 16.32 -10.34
C ARG A 82 -2.15 15.72 -9.17
N LYS A 83 -2.81 16.59 -8.40
CA LYS A 83 -3.86 16.19 -7.46
C LYS A 83 -5.07 15.75 -8.29
N SER A 84 -5.45 14.48 -8.18
CA SER A 84 -6.56 13.88 -8.92
C SER A 84 -7.01 12.61 -8.23
N GLU A 85 -8.20 12.12 -8.49
CA GLU A 85 -8.51 10.73 -8.12
C GLU A 85 -7.61 9.77 -8.93
N PHE A 86 -7.35 8.60 -8.38
CA PHE A 86 -6.58 7.58 -9.09
C PHE A 86 -7.11 6.18 -8.77
N CYS A 87 -7.80 5.61 -9.75
CA CYS A 87 -8.50 4.33 -9.61
C CYS A 87 -8.20 3.47 -10.84
N TRP A 88 -7.85 2.20 -10.61
CA TRP A 88 -7.61 1.26 -11.70
C TRP A 88 -7.97 -0.18 -11.29
N VAL A 89 -8.23 -0.99 -12.31
CA VAL A 89 -8.45 -2.44 -12.22
C VAL A 89 -7.53 -3.11 -13.23
N ASP A 90 -6.82 -4.17 -12.83
CA ASP A 90 -5.99 -4.88 -13.81
C ASP A 90 -6.80 -5.77 -14.73
N PHE A 91 -6.26 -6.09 -15.91
CA PHE A 91 -6.89 -7.03 -16.82
C PHE A 91 -5.85 -7.78 -17.65
N ARG A 92 -6.20 -8.99 -18.09
CA ARG A 92 -5.23 -9.89 -18.73
C ARG A 92 -4.99 -9.60 -20.21
N SER A 93 -6.02 -9.15 -20.95
CA SER A 93 -5.89 -8.86 -22.38
C SER A 93 -6.99 -7.94 -22.91
N GLU A 94 -6.70 -7.17 -23.95
CA GLU A 94 -7.69 -6.33 -24.63
C GLU A 94 -8.88 -7.13 -25.20
N LYS A 95 -8.65 -8.38 -25.63
CA LYS A 95 -9.75 -9.27 -26.07
C LYS A 95 -10.80 -9.45 -24.98
N GLN A 96 -10.37 -9.60 -23.74
CA GLN A 96 -11.28 -9.72 -22.60
C GLN A 96 -11.95 -8.39 -22.27
N LEU A 97 -11.20 -7.29 -22.34
CA LEU A 97 -11.75 -5.94 -22.17
C LEU A 97 -12.89 -5.67 -23.18
N ASN A 98 -12.69 -6.04 -24.44
CA ASN A 98 -13.68 -5.94 -25.52
C ASN A 98 -14.88 -6.89 -25.35
N SER A 99 -14.85 -7.81 -24.38
CA SER A 99 -15.95 -8.73 -24.09
C SER A 99 -16.75 -8.36 -22.85
N LEU A 100 -16.42 -7.23 -22.20
CA LEU A 100 -17.18 -6.73 -21.06
C LEU A 100 -18.63 -6.46 -21.43
N THR A 101 -19.54 -7.00 -20.64
CA THR A 101 -20.96 -6.71 -20.77
C THR A 101 -21.26 -5.26 -20.35
N ALA A 102 -22.37 -4.70 -20.83
CA ALA A 102 -22.83 -3.37 -20.40
C ALA A 102 -23.01 -3.27 -18.87
N GLN A 103 -23.43 -4.37 -18.23
CA GLN A 103 -23.54 -4.46 -16.77
C GLN A 103 -22.18 -4.35 -16.09
N GLU A 104 -21.16 -5.08 -16.56
CA GLU A 104 -19.81 -4.99 -15.99
C GLU A 104 -19.19 -3.60 -16.21
N GLN A 105 -19.43 -2.98 -17.37
CA GLN A 105 -19.00 -1.60 -17.62
C GLN A 105 -19.66 -0.61 -16.66
N ALA A 106 -20.97 -0.75 -16.41
CA ALA A 106 -21.67 0.06 -15.41
C ALA A 106 -21.14 -0.15 -13.99
N GLU A 107 -20.82 -1.40 -13.62
CA GLU A 107 -20.21 -1.72 -12.32
C GLU A 107 -18.79 -1.16 -12.18
N LEU A 108 -17.99 -1.11 -13.25
CA LEU A 108 -16.67 -0.47 -13.28
C LEU A 108 -16.77 1.05 -13.12
N LEU A 109 -17.73 1.70 -13.80
CA LEU A 109 -17.98 3.13 -13.65
C LEU A 109 -18.44 3.48 -12.23
N TYR A 110 -19.35 2.66 -11.66
CA TYR A 110 -19.76 2.79 -10.27
C TYR A 110 -18.57 2.62 -9.33
N LEU A 111 -17.73 1.61 -9.54
CA LEU A 111 -16.54 1.34 -8.74
C LEU A 111 -15.57 2.53 -8.74
N GLY A 112 -15.33 3.14 -9.90
CA GLY A 112 -14.49 4.33 -10.01
C GLY A 112 -15.11 5.57 -9.34
N HIS A 113 -16.43 5.72 -9.37
CA HIS A 113 -17.14 6.87 -8.81
C HIS A 113 -17.34 6.78 -7.29
N LYS A 114 -17.83 5.63 -6.80
CA LYS A 114 -18.19 5.40 -5.40
C LYS A 114 -17.08 4.79 -4.58
N LYS A 115 -16.04 4.26 -5.24
CA LYS A 115 -14.87 3.60 -4.62
C LYS A 115 -15.25 2.41 -3.73
N GLU A 116 -16.30 1.72 -4.16
CA GLU A 116 -16.83 0.48 -3.61
C GLU A 116 -17.49 -0.33 -4.73
N PRO A 117 -17.46 -1.67 -4.68
CA PRO A 117 -18.10 -2.51 -5.68
C PRO A 117 -19.61 -2.57 -5.47
N VAL A 118 -20.38 -2.77 -6.54
CA VAL A 118 -21.83 -3.05 -6.45
C VAL A 118 -22.08 -4.46 -5.88
N LYS A 119 -21.30 -5.45 -6.35
CA LYS A 119 -21.41 -6.86 -5.92
C LYS A 119 -20.07 -7.44 -5.54
N SER A 120 -19.08 -7.29 -6.42
CA SER A 120 -17.74 -7.83 -6.27
C SER A 120 -16.74 -6.87 -6.91
N PRO A 121 -15.56 -6.66 -6.32
CA PRO A 121 -14.47 -5.94 -6.98
C PRO A 121 -13.77 -6.80 -8.04
N PHE A 122 -14.13 -8.08 -8.15
CA PHE A 122 -13.49 -9.05 -9.01
C PHE A 122 -14.39 -9.44 -10.19
N PHE A 123 -13.96 -9.05 -11.38
CA PHE A 123 -14.63 -9.30 -12.65
C PHE A 123 -14.07 -10.57 -13.29
N THR A 124 -14.94 -11.54 -13.57
CA THR A 124 -14.55 -12.82 -14.20
C THR A 124 -13.99 -12.57 -15.60
N THR A 125 -14.58 -11.63 -16.35
CA THR A 125 -14.16 -11.29 -17.71
C THR A 125 -12.75 -10.71 -17.74
N LEU A 126 -12.43 -9.78 -16.84
CA LEU A 126 -11.09 -9.17 -16.74
C LEU A 126 -10.04 -10.10 -16.14
N GLN A 127 -10.47 -11.06 -15.32
CA GLN A 127 -9.60 -11.90 -14.49
C GLN A 127 -8.67 -11.08 -13.58
N ASN A 128 -9.15 -9.93 -13.10
CA ASN A 128 -8.36 -8.96 -12.33
C ASN A 128 -7.91 -9.53 -10.98
N GLU A 129 -6.67 -9.29 -10.58
CA GLU A 129 -6.10 -9.70 -9.30
C GLU A 129 -6.22 -8.62 -8.22
N TYR A 130 -6.30 -7.36 -8.63
CA TYR A 130 -6.36 -6.19 -7.79
C TYR A 130 -7.43 -5.20 -8.27
N VAL A 131 -7.88 -4.38 -7.33
CA VAL A 131 -8.54 -3.10 -7.62
C VAL A 131 -7.87 -2.08 -6.72
N TYR A 132 -7.37 -1.00 -7.29
CA TYR A 132 -6.72 0.07 -6.56
C TYR A 132 -7.56 1.33 -6.65
N LEU A 133 -7.91 1.91 -5.51
CA LEU A 133 -8.74 3.11 -5.42
C LEU A 133 -8.07 4.09 -4.48
N ALA A 134 -7.84 5.32 -4.94
CA ALA A 134 -7.24 6.36 -4.11
C ALA A 134 -7.99 7.70 -4.25
N GLY A 135 -7.97 8.46 -3.16
CA GLY A 135 -8.46 9.83 -3.09
C GLY A 135 -7.61 10.82 -3.92
N GLU A 136 -8.01 12.09 -3.90
CA GLU A 136 -7.28 13.17 -4.57
C GLU A 136 -6.01 13.56 -3.82
N GLU A 137 -6.17 13.69 -2.51
CA GLU A 137 -5.16 13.88 -1.50
C GLU A 137 -4.58 12.49 -1.15
N LYS A 138 -3.28 12.34 -0.88
CA LYS A 138 -2.64 11.04 -0.54
C LYS A 138 -3.12 10.45 0.81
N GLU A 139 -4.25 10.90 1.30
CA GLU A 139 -4.88 10.57 2.57
C GLU A 139 -5.26 9.10 2.65
N TRP A 140 -5.65 8.48 1.54
CA TRP A 140 -5.99 7.07 1.59
C TRP A 140 -5.85 6.35 0.24
N THR A 141 -5.55 5.06 0.34
CA THR A 141 -5.56 4.09 -0.74
C THR A 141 -6.30 2.85 -0.25
N LYS A 142 -7.36 2.45 -0.94
CA LYS A 142 -8.07 1.18 -0.74
C LYS A 142 -7.66 0.20 -1.84
N ILE A 143 -7.25 -1.00 -1.46
CA ILE A 143 -6.84 -2.03 -2.40
C ILE A 143 -7.62 -3.31 -2.11
N TYR A 144 -8.31 -3.82 -3.12
CA TYR A 144 -8.90 -5.17 -3.08
C TYR A 144 -7.89 -6.18 -3.62
N PHE A 145 -7.79 -7.33 -2.95
CA PHE A 145 -6.89 -8.41 -3.34
C PHE A 145 -7.71 -9.67 -3.63
N ARG A 146 -7.64 -10.20 -4.86
CA ARG A 146 -8.28 -11.49 -5.14
C ARG A 146 -7.73 -12.58 -4.21
N ARG A 147 -6.44 -12.44 -3.88
CA ARG A 147 -5.60 -13.30 -3.04
C ARG A 147 -5.02 -12.51 -1.87
N MET A 148 -5.67 -12.58 -0.71
CA MET A 148 -5.28 -11.84 0.50
C MET A 148 -3.90 -12.22 1.02
N GLU A 149 -3.38 -13.40 0.68
CA GLU A 149 -2.01 -13.82 0.98
C GLU A 149 -0.93 -12.86 0.43
N LYS A 150 -1.24 -12.07 -0.61
CA LYS A 150 -0.30 -11.10 -1.19
C LYS A 150 -0.12 -9.84 -0.34
N LEU A 151 -1.05 -9.53 0.56
CA LEU A 151 -1.00 -8.35 1.42
C LEU A 151 0.29 -8.31 2.26
N GLY A 152 0.73 -9.47 2.76
CA GLY A 152 1.93 -9.52 3.59
C GLY A 152 3.22 -9.23 2.85
N ALA A 153 3.35 -9.77 1.64
CA ALA A 153 4.47 -9.45 0.77
C ALA A 153 4.50 -7.96 0.43
N LEU A 154 3.33 -7.34 0.17
CA LEU A 154 3.22 -5.91 -0.09
C LEU A 154 3.77 -5.06 1.06
N ILE A 155 3.31 -5.31 2.29
CA ILE A 155 3.73 -4.56 3.48
C ILE A 155 5.22 -4.78 3.77
N ALA A 156 5.68 -6.03 3.71
CA ALA A 156 7.08 -6.37 3.94
C ALA A 156 8.01 -5.70 2.92
N ASN A 157 7.64 -5.74 1.63
CA ASN A 157 8.40 -5.10 0.57
C ASN A 157 8.44 -3.58 0.74
N HIS A 158 7.31 -2.95 1.10
CA HIS A 158 7.25 -1.51 1.33
C HIS A 158 8.27 -1.04 2.39
N PHE A 159 8.25 -1.64 3.58
CA PHE A 159 9.21 -1.27 4.64
C PHE A 159 10.64 -1.64 4.27
N THR A 160 10.85 -2.78 3.62
CA THR A 160 12.19 -3.18 3.14
C THR A 160 12.79 -2.12 2.20
N GLN A 161 11.98 -1.56 1.29
CA GLN A 161 12.45 -0.51 0.38
C GLN A 161 12.76 0.80 1.11
N ILE A 162 11.94 1.21 2.09
CA ILE A 162 12.22 2.40 2.90
C ILE A 162 13.55 2.23 3.64
N ILE A 163 13.74 1.11 4.33
CA ILE A 163 14.96 0.86 5.10
C ILE A 163 16.19 0.84 4.17
N ARG A 164 16.07 0.29 2.96
CA ARG A 164 17.14 0.33 1.95
C ARG A 164 17.47 1.74 1.50
N LYS A 165 16.47 2.60 1.29
CA LYS A 165 16.68 4.00 0.87
C LYS A 165 17.43 4.77 1.97
N GLU A 166 17.00 4.64 3.22
CA GLU A 166 17.66 5.30 4.36
C GLU A 166 19.10 4.81 4.57
N THR A 167 19.33 3.50 4.50
CA THR A 167 20.67 2.93 4.68
C THR A 167 21.65 3.25 3.54
N ASN A 168 21.15 3.41 2.30
CA ASN A 168 21.99 3.76 1.15
C ASN A 168 22.23 5.27 1.01
N GLY A 169 21.30 6.12 1.48
CA GLY A 169 21.35 7.58 1.34
C GLY A 169 22.39 8.28 2.21
N GLN A 170 22.90 7.63 3.27
CA GLN A 170 23.76 8.29 4.25
C GLN A 170 25.27 8.13 4.03
N HIS A 171 25.74 7.24 3.15
CA HIS A 171 27.18 7.09 2.91
C HIS A 171 27.50 6.58 1.49
N PHE A 172 27.96 7.48 0.62
CA PHE A 172 28.51 7.19 -0.72
C PHE A 172 29.70 6.18 -0.74
N PHE A 173 30.24 5.76 0.42
CA PHE A 173 31.48 4.97 0.51
C PHE A 173 31.46 3.76 1.45
N ARG A 174 30.30 3.19 1.82
CA ARG A 174 30.28 1.88 2.53
C ARG A 174 29.41 0.85 1.84
N ARG A 175 30.11 -0.16 1.29
CA ARG A 175 29.68 -1.51 0.91
C ARG A 175 28.16 -1.74 0.87
N ARG A 176 27.68 -2.01 -0.34
CA ARG A 176 26.45 -2.75 -0.68
C ARG A 176 26.05 -3.74 0.43
N MET A 177 25.23 -3.31 1.38
CA MET A 177 24.53 -4.25 2.25
C MET A 177 23.38 -4.85 1.45
N ARG A 178 23.73 -5.86 0.64
CA ARG A 178 22.81 -6.84 0.08
C ARG A 178 22.25 -7.79 1.15
N ASP A 179 22.45 -7.50 2.43
CA ASP A 179 21.79 -8.22 3.51
C ASP A 179 20.31 -7.82 3.48
N LEU A 180 19.58 -8.55 2.62
CA LEU A 180 18.14 -8.56 2.53
C LEU A 180 17.61 -8.67 3.95
N ILE A 181 16.92 -7.64 4.41
CA ILE A 181 16.06 -7.77 5.57
C ILE A 181 15.11 -8.92 5.19
N PRO A 182 15.16 -10.05 5.90
CA PRO A 182 14.36 -11.21 5.55
C PRO A 182 12.88 -10.83 5.63
N GLU A 183 12.04 -11.51 4.87
CA GLU A 183 10.59 -11.37 5.02
C GLU A 183 10.18 -11.61 6.47
N LEU A 184 9.17 -10.88 6.95
CA LEU A 184 8.59 -11.10 8.28
C LEU A 184 8.20 -12.58 8.41
N SER A 185 8.46 -13.19 9.57
CA SER A 185 8.09 -14.59 9.76
C SER A 185 6.57 -14.77 9.63
N LYS A 186 6.12 -15.94 9.16
CA LYS A 186 4.68 -16.23 9.01
C LYS A 186 3.89 -16.02 10.31
N GLU A 187 4.51 -16.32 11.46
CA GLU A 187 3.91 -16.18 12.79
C GLU A 187 3.76 -14.71 13.19
N GLN A 188 4.81 -13.89 13.00
CA GLN A 188 4.76 -12.45 13.26
C GLN A 188 3.75 -11.76 12.32
N PHE A 189 3.69 -12.21 11.06
CA PHE A 189 2.72 -11.70 10.11
C PHE A 189 1.29 -12.10 10.48
N HIS A 190 1.06 -13.32 10.98
CA HIS A 190 -0.28 -13.75 11.41
C HIS A 190 -0.81 -12.92 12.57
N LYS A 191 0.02 -12.64 13.59
CA LYS A 191 -0.37 -11.74 14.69
C LYS A 191 -0.67 -10.34 14.18
N LEU A 192 0.24 -9.77 13.37
CA LEU A 192 0.05 -8.45 12.77
C LEU A 192 -1.23 -8.38 11.93
N ARG A 193 -1.55 -9.46 11.22
CA ARG A 193 -2.77 -9.56 10.41
C ARG A 193 -4.04 -9.51 11.23
N MET A 194 -4.05 -10.09 12.42
CA MET A 194 -5.19 -9.95 13.33
C MET A 194 -5.34 -8.52 13.83
N ASP A 195 -4.23 -7.89 14.25
CA ASP A 195 -4.25 -6.50 14.71
C ASP A 195 -4.75 -5.56 13.58
N MET A 196 -4.34 -5.80 12.34
CA MET A 196 -4.78 -5.03 11.16
C MET A 196 -6.31 -5.08 10.94
N GLY A 197 -7.00 -6.11 11.42
CA GLY A 197 -8.47 -6.17 11.37
C GLY A 197 -9.15 -5.17 12.31
N GLU A 198 -8.43 -4.66 13.31
CA GLU A 198 -8.88 -3.61 14.23
C GLU A 198 -8.33 -2.22 13.85
N GLY A 199 -7.55 -2.12 12.76
CA GLY A 199 -6.88 -0.89 12.35
C GLY A 199 -5.61 -0.62 13.16
N VAL A 200 -4.48 -0.52 12.47
CA VAL A 200 -3.15 -0.34 13.08
C VAL A 200 -2.36 0.79 12.45
N LEU A 201 -1.61 1.49 13.30
CA LEU A 201 -0.52 2.35 12.89
C LEU A 201 0.81 1.60 13.04
N LEU A 202 1.49 1.42 11.91
CA LEU A 202 2.85 0.90 11.83
C LEU A 202 3.83 2.07 11.71
N SER A 203 4.73 2.18 12.68
CA SER A 203 5.73 3.26 12.71
C SER A 203 7.13 2.65 12.65
N LEU A 204 7.87 2.94 11.58
CA LEU A 204 9.26 2.53 11.43
C LEU A 204 10.15 3.47 12.24
N ALA A 205 10.76 2.93 13.29
CA ALA A 205 11.71 3.67 14.10
C ALA A 205 12.95 4.01 13.26
N ASP A 206 13.50 5.20 13.50
CA ASP A 206 14.74 5.66 12.89
C ASP A 206 15.89 4.67 13.23
N PRO A 207 16.48 4.00 12.23
CA PRO A 207 17.55 3.04 12.46
C PRO A 207 18.79 3.62 13.13
N GLU A 208 19.01 4.94 13.08
CA GLU A 208 20.08 5.61 13.84
C GLU A 208 19.79 5.60 15.34
N LYS A 209 18.52 5.69 15.71
CA LYS A 209 18.05 5.76 17.12
C LYS A 209 17.87 4.38 17.73
N THR A 210 17.72 3.33 16.92
CA THR A 210 17.56 1.93 17.37
C THR A 210 18.85 1.09 17.32
N LYS A 211 20.01 1.74 17.13
CA LYS A 211 21.35 1.12 17.16
C LYS A 211 21.48 -0.10 16.22
N ASN A 212 21.57 -1.31 16.79
CA ASN A 212 21.79 -2.57 16.06
C ASN A 212 20.47 -3.26 15.69
N THR A 213 19.35 -2.56 15.76
CA THR A 213 18.03 -3.11 15.46
C THR A 213 17.29 -2.25 14.47
N ILE A 214 16.38 -2.86 13.72
CA ILE A 214 15.32 -2.15 13.00
C ILE A 214 14.02 -2.50 13.70
N GLU A 215 13.28 -1.49 14.14
CA GLU A 215 12.07 -1.68 14.93
C GLU A 215 10.85 -1.16 14.18
N LEU A 216 9.87 -2.02 13.94
CA LEU A 216 8.53 -1.63 13.50
C LEU A 216 7.61 -1.64 14.71
N HIS A 217 7.17 -0.46 15.11
CA HIS A 217 6.27 -0.27 16.25
C HIS A 217 4.82 -0.37 15.79
N VAL A 218 4.01 -1.15 16.51
CA VAL A 218 2.61 -1.40 16.20
C VAL A 218 1.74 -0.76 17.27
N ARG A 219 0.75 0.04 16.85
CA ARG A 219 -0.31 0.57 17.71
C ARG A 219 -1.66 0.25 17.08
N THR A 220 -2.56 -0.33 17.85
CA THR A 220 -3.96 -0.46 17.46
C THR A 220 -4.62 0.90 17.63
N VAL A 221 -5.28 1.40 16.59
CA VAL A 221 -5.88 2.74 16.59
C VAL A 221 -7.37 2.74 16.25
N GLY A 222 -7.94 1.60 15.85
CA GLY A 222 -9.33 1.52 15.40
C GLY A 222 -9.45 1.75 13.88
N GLU A 223 -10.64 1.50 13.36
CA GLU A 223 -11.05 2.00 12.05
C GLU A 223 -11.16 3.53 12.11
N ILE A 224 -10.67 4.21 11.06
CA ILE A 224 -10.60 5.66 10.98
C ILE A 224 -11.51 6.11 9.84
N ASP A 225 -12.55 6.87 10.18
CA ASP A 225 -13.48 7.44 9.21
C ASP A 225 -12.87 8.60 8.42
N PHE A 226 -12.07 9.45 9.09
CA PHE A 226 -11.46 10.66 8.55
C PHE A 226 -9.93 10.60 8.67
N MET A 227 -9.26 10.23 7.57
CA MET A 227 -7.81 9.99 7.56
C MET A 227 -6.98 11.27 7.70
N ASP A 228 -7.47 12.38 7.18
CA ASP A 228 -6.89 13.71 7.33
C ASP A 228 -6.79 14.11 8.80
N GLU A 229 -7.91 14.02 9.55
CA GLU A 229 -7.95 14.29 11.00
C GLU A 229 -6.97 13.39 11.77
N PHE A 230 -6.88 12.10 11.40
CA PHE A 230 -5.94 11.18 12.03
C PHE A 230 -4.48 11.63 11.91
N TRP A 231 -4.09 12.24 10.77
CA TRP A 231 -2.72 12.72 10.60
C TRP A 231 -2.42 13.96 11.42
N GLU A 232 -3.41 14.82 11.66
CA GLU A 232 -3.28 15.96 12.58
C GLU A 232 -3.00 15.47 14.02
N ASP A 233 -3.66 14.39 14.42
CA ASP A 233 -3.54 13.78 15.75
C ASP A 233 -2.42 12.73 15.87
N LEU A 234 -1.62 12.53 14.82
CA LEU A 234 -0.56 11.52 14.78
C LEU A 234 0.38 11.64 16.00
N GLY A 235 0.72 12.88 16.37
CA GLY A 235 1.59 13.17 17.51
C GLY A 235 1.04 12.65 18.84
N GLU A 236 -0.27 12.67 19.05
CA GLU A 236 -0.90 12.10 20.25
C GLU A 236 -0.91 10.57 20.17
N THR A 237 -1.24 10.04 19.00
CA THR A 237 -1.28 8.60 18.75
C THR A 237 0.07 7.93 19.00
N ILE A 238 1.18 8.53 18.59
CA ILE A 238 2.52 7.96 18.82
C ILE A 238 2.97 8.00 20.30
N ARG A 239 2.34 8.83 21.14
CA ARG A 239 2.61 8.87 22.59
C ARG A 239 1.90 7.74 23.33
N LYS A 240 0.84 7.16 22.76
CA LYS A 240 0.14 5.99 23.33
C LYS A 240 1.09 4.78 23.39
N PRO A 241 0.90 3.88 24.37
CA PRO A 241 1.67 2.64 24.48
C PRO A 241 1.63 1.80 23.20
N LEU A 242 2.68 1.01 22.97
CA LEU A 242 2.73 0.07 21.85
C LEU A 242 1.84 -1.14 22.14
N SER A 243 1.00 -1.53 21.16
CA SER A 243 0.32 -2.84 21.17
C SER A 243 1.31 -3.97 20.87
N GLY A 244 2.34 -3.66 20.07
CA GLY A 244 3.35 -4.62 19.66
C GLY A 244 4.59 -3.98 19.07
N ARG A 245 5.59 -4.82 18.82
CA ARG A 245 6.81 -4.45 18.10
C ARG A 245 7.31 -5.65 17.32
N ILE A 246 7.84 -5.40 16.15
CA ILE A 246 8.58 -6.38 15.34
C ILE A 246 10.01 -5.87 15.24
N VAL A 247 10.97 -6.66 15.70
CA VAL A 247 12.36 -6.22 15.85
C VAL A 247 13.27 -7.09 15.00
N TYR A 248 13.95 -6.51 14.04
CA TYR A 248 15.03 -7.18 13.34
C TYR A 248 16.37 -6.89 14.03
N ASP A 249 17.03 -7.94 14.52
CA ASP A 249 18.36 -7.85 15.11
C ASP A 249 19.42 -7.97 14.00
N ARG A 250 20.15 -6.86 13.75
CA ARG A 250 21.17 -6.81 12.69
C ARG A 250 22.38 -7.70 12.99
N LYS A 251 22.67 -7.99 14.27
CA LYS A 251 23.79 -8.88 14.64
C LYS A 251 23.43 -10.33 14.41
N GLN A 252 22.22 -10.72 14.78
CA GLN A 252 21.74 -12.10 14.64
C GLN A 252 21.15 -12.38 13.25
N LYS A 253 20.97 -11.34 12.42
CA LYS A 253 20.33 -11.40 11.10
C LYS A 253 18.97 -12.10 11.13
N GLY A 254 18.16 -11.79 12.15
CA GLY A 254 16.88 -12.45 12.38
C GLY A 254 15.85 -11.56 13.06
N TRP A 255 14.58 -11.88 12.83
CA TRP A 255 13.44 -11.23 13.49
C TRP A 255 13.21 -11.79 14.89
N LYS A 256 12.82 -10.91 15.80
CA LYS A 256 12.42 -11.17 17.19
C LYS A 256 11.04 -10.58 17.44
#